data_AF-A0A832AXE5-F1
#
_entry.id   AF-A0A832AXE5-F1
#
_cell.length_a   1.000
_cell.length_b   1.000
_cell.length_c   1.000
_cell.angle_alpha   90.00
_cell.angle_beta   90.00
_cell.angle_gamma   90.00
#
_symmetry.space_group_name_H-M   'P 1'
#
loop_
_entity.id
_entity.type
_entity.pdbx_description
1 polymer ?
#
loop_
_entity_poly.entity_id
_entity_poly.type
_entity_poly.pdbx_seq_one_letter_code
_entity_poly.pdbx_strand_id
1 'polypeptide(L)' 'RNYGSFTRSFFLPDNVDKEQIKAKYENGILKVELPKKSEAKPKEIEIAVQKQS' A
#
# COMPACT_ATOMS: atom_id res chain seq x y z
N ARG A 1 1.44 1.91 34.32
CA ARG A 1 1.60 0.84 33.30
C ARG A 1 0.24 0.68 32.64
N ASN A 2 0.10 1.04 31.35
CA ASN A 2 -1.14 0.82 30.61
C ASN A 2 -1.14 -0.63 30.11
N TYR A 3 -2.19 -1.38 30.44
CA TYR A 3 -2.41 -2.74 29.99
C TYR A 3 -3.83 -2.82 29.42
N GLY A 4 -4.01 -3.59 28.37
CA GLY A 4 -5.27 -3.70 27.65
C GLY A 4 -5.05 -4.19 26.23
N SER A 5 -6.14 -4.53 25.56
CA SER A 5 -6.10 -4.93 24.15
C SER A 5 -5.97 -3.70 23.25
N PHE A 6 -5.28 -3.86 22.12
CA PHE A 6 -5.11 -2.82 21.13
C PHE A 6 -5.37 -3.39 19.74
N THR A 7 -6.08 -2.64 18.91
CA THR A 7 -6.41 -3.02 17.53
C THR A 7 -6.33 -1.79 16.64
N ARG A 8 -5.74 -1.96 15.46
CA ARG A 8 -5.74 -0.95 14.39
C ARG A 8 -6.02 -1.62 13.06
N SER A 9 -6.72 -0.89 12.21
CA SER A 9 -7.05 -1.30 10.85
C SER A 9 -6.63 -0.19 9.90
N PHE A 10 -6.10 -0.58 8.73
CA PHE A 10 -5.66 0.34 7.69
C PHE A 10 -6.30 -0.08 6.37
N PHE A 11 -6.71 0.90 5.57
CA PHE A 11 -7.07 0.65 4.18
C PHE A 11 -5.80 0.52 3.35
N LEU A 12 -5.69 -0.59 2.62
CA LEU A 12 -4.56 -0.83 1.73
C LEU A 12 -4.93 -0.40 0.31
N PRO A 13 -4.01 0.25 -0.43
CA PRO A 13 -4.22 0.53 -1.83
C PRO A 13 -4.18 -0.77 -2.67
N ASP A 14 -4.80 -0.74 -3.85
CA ASP A 14 -4.93 -1.91 -4.72
C ASP A 14 -3.61 -2.42 -5.29
N ASN A 15 -2.58 -1.57 -5.26
CA ASN A 15 -1.23 -1.89 -5.74
C ASN A 15 -0.37 -2.62 -4.70
N VAL A 16 -0.93 -3.07 -3.57
CA VAL A 16 -0.23 -3.95 -2.62
C VAL A 16 -0.36 -5.40 -3.07
N ASP A 17 0.77 -6.13 -3.08
CA ASP A 17 0.79 -7.57 -3.24
C ASP A 17 0.42 -8.23 -1.90
N LYS A 18 -0.84 -8.69 -1.80
CA LYS A 18 -1.41 -9.26 -0.59
C LYS A 18 -0.85 -10.64 -0.25
N GLU A 19 -0.28 -11.35 -1.22
CA GLU A 19 0.27 -12.70 -1.02
C GLU A 19 1.65 -12.65 -0.36
N GLN A 20 2.34 -11.51 -0.44
CA GLN A 20 3.72 -11.34 0.04
C GLN A 20 3.85 -10.42 1.27
N ILE A 21 2.76 -10.15 1.99
CA ILE A 21 2.80 -9.36 3.22
C ILE A 21 3.60 -10.12 4.29
N LYS A 22 4.54 -9.41 4.95
CA LYS A 22 5.37 -9.97 6.04
C LYS A 22 5.24 -9.11 7.30
N ALA A 23 5.33 -9.75 8.46
CA ALA A 23 5.35 -9.06 9.74
C ALA A 23 6.46 -9.63 10.63
N LYS A 24 7.13 -8.74 11.39
CA LYS A 24 8.16 -9.10 12.36
C LYS A 24 7.98 -8.28 13.63
N TYR A 25 8.08 -8.93 14.79
CA TYR A 25 8.10 -8.26 16.09
C TYR A 25 9.46 -8.43 16.75
N GLU A 26 10.14 -7.32 17.01
CA GLU A 26 11.49 -7.32 17.57
C GLU A 26 11.70 -6.07 18.43
N ASN A 27 12.32 -6.22 19.60
CA ASN A 27 12.65 -5.12 20.52
C ASN A 27 11.45 -4.20 20.86
N GLY A 28 10.26 -4.79 20.98
CA GLY A 28 9.04 -4.04 21.31
C GLY A 28 8.34 -3.37 20.11
N ILE A 29 8.83 -3.59 18.89
CA ILE A 29 8.32 -2.95 17.67
C ILE A 29 7.74 -3.99 16.73
N LEU A 30 6.48 -3.79 16.30
CA LEU A 30 5.86 -4.53 15.21
C LEU A 30 6.15 -3.82 13.87
N LYS A 31 6.94 -4.46 13.01
CA LYS A 31 7.19 -4.03 11.63
C LYS A 31 6.30 -4.85 10.68
N VAL A 32 5.56 -4.17 9.81
CA VAL A 32 4.74 -4.80 8.75
C VAL A 32 5.26 -4.32 7.40
N GLU A 33 5.62 -5.24 6.52
CA GLU A 33 6.13 -4.99 5.19
C GLU A 33 5.04 -5.30 4.16
N LEU A 34 4.66 -4.28 3.39
CA LEU A 34 3.62 -4.33 2.36
C LEU A 34 4.27 -4.11 0.99
N PRO A 35 4.68 -5.19 0.30
CA PRO A 35 5.28 -5.06 -1.02
C PRO A 35 4.26 -4.52 -2.02
N LYS A 36 4.75 -3.69 -2.96
CA LYS A 36 3.94 -3.25 -4.10
C LYS A 36 3.92 -4.35 -5.16
N LYS A 37 2.79 -4.48 -5.86
CA LYS A 37 2.70 -5.30 -7.06
C LYS A 37 3.69 -4.83 -8.10
N SER A 38 4.31 -5.77 -8.79
CA SER A 38 5.14 -5.53 -9.97
C SER A 38 4.23 -5.26 -11.18
N GLU A 39 3.42 -4.21 -11.16
CA GLU A 39 2.64 -3.80 -12.33
C GLU A 39 3.47 -2.83 -13.20
N ALA A 40 3.44 -3.07 -14.51
CA ALA A 40 4.21 -2.35 -15.51
C ALA A 40 3.92 -0.84 -15.46
N LYS A 41 4.93 -0.06 -15.87
CA LYS A 41 4.98 1.41 -15.88
C LYS A 41 3.61 2.05 -16.16
N PRO A 42 3.24 3.14 -15.45
CA PRO A 42 2.00 3.85 -15.71
C PRO A 42 1.90 4.16 -17.21
N LYS A 43 0.80 3.76 -17.84
CA LYS A 43 0.50 4.17 -19.22
C LYS A 43 0.22 5.67 -19.17
N GLU A 44 1.15 6.46 -19.67
CA GLU A 44 0.93 7.87 -19.93
C GLU A 44 -0.12 7.95 -21.05
N ILE A 45 -1.27 8.57 -20.76
CA ILE A 45 -2.33 8.80 -21.73
C ILE A 45 -2.20 10.26 -22.15
N GLU A 46 -1.71 10.50 -23.37
CA GLU A 46 -1.74 11.84 -23.97
C GLU A 46 -3.20 12.25 -24.23
N ILE A 47 -3.59 13.42 -23.72
CA ILE A 47 -4.91 14.01 -23.98
C ILE A 47 -4.78 14.94 -25.19
N ALA A 48 -5.28 14.51 -26.35
CA ALA A 48 -5.38 15.37 -27.53
C ALA A 48 -6.56 16.35 -27.38
N VAL A 49 -6.28 17.63 -27.16
CA VAL A 49 -7.32 18.68 -27.10
C VAL A 49 -7.66 19.13 -28.52
N GLN A 50 -8.85 18.78 -29.01
CA GLN A 50 -9.39 19.36 -30.25
C GLN A 50 -10.08 20.69 -29.92
N LYS A 51 -9.49 21.80 -30.39
CA LYS A 51 -10.14 23.13 -30.35
C LYS A 51 -11.29 23.14 -31.36
N GLN A 52 -12.52 23.32 -30.87
CA GLN A 52 -13.67 23.58 -31.71
C GLN A 52 -13.75 25.09 -32.01
N SER A 53 -13.92 25.44 -33.29
CA SER A 53 -14.06 26.81 -33.80
C SER A 53 -15.47 27.35 -33.61
#